data_AF-A0A4Q3ACH5-F1
#
_entry.id   AF-A0A4Q3ACH5-F1
#
_cell.length_a   1.000
_cell.length_b   1.000
_cell.length_c   1.000
_cell.angle_alpha   90.00
_cell.angle_beta   90.00
_cell.angle_gamma   90.00
#
_symmetry.space_group_name_H-M   'P 1'
#
loop_
_entity.id
_entity.type
_entity.pdbx_description
1 polymer ?
#
loop_
_entity_poly.entity_id
_entity_poly.type
_entity_poly.pdbx_seq_one_letter_code
_entity_poly.pdbx_strand_id
1 'polypeptide(L)'
;MKHLRFEKADLPPTWDHSSLDQIELTDSQGEWLEERRESLRGENDAAHQMGSYPSAVQSADMELECQLASNGLYLGDSTGYNDPRVAELKAGAPDWRLLLQVDSDDDLGLMWGDVGMVYFWVREQDARSGDFSRSWMILQCH
;
A
#
# COMPACT_ATOMS: atom_id res chain seq x y z
N MET A 1 -4.14 19.10 -22.08
CA MET A 1 -4.79 17.89 -21.54
C MET A 1 -3.96 17.48 -20.35
N LYS A 2 -4.54 17.41 -19.14
CA LYS A 2 -3.83 16.90 -17.97
C LYS A 2 -3.77 15.37 -18.11
N HIS A 3 -2.65 14.77 -17.75
CA HIS A 3 -2.41 13.34 -17.89
C HIS A 3 -1.96 12.79 -16.55
N LEU A 4 -2.40 11.57 -16.24
CA LEU A 4 -1.91 10.83 -15.08
C LEU A 4 -0.41 10.60 -15.24
N ARG A 5 0.37 11.09 -14.27
CA ARG A 5 1.81 10.90 -14.22
C ARG A 5 2.13 10.05 -13.01
N PHE A 6 2.81 8.94 -13.27
CA PHE A 6 3.37 8.11 -12.21
C PHE A 6 4.82 8.47 -12.02
N GLU A 7 5.21 8.68 -10.77
CA GLU A 7 6.60 8.84 -10.41
C GLU A 7 7.06 7.58 -9.70
N LYS A 8 8.29 7.16 -10.03
CA LYS A 8 8.97 6.17 -9.21
C LYS A 8 9.53 6.92 -8.00
N ALA A 9 8.89 6.75 -6.85
CA ALA A 9 9.39 7.25 -5.59
C ALA A 9 9.90 6.07 -4.76
N ASP A 10 11.16 6.11 -4.30
CA ASP A 10 11.66 5.11 -3.35
C ASP A 10 11.30 5.55 -1.92
N LEU A 11 9.99 5.63 -1.63
CA LEU A 11 9.44 5.96 -0.31
C LEU A 11 9.86 4.91 0.72
N PRO A 12 10.35 5.30 1.91
CA PRO A 12 10.51 4.39 3.04
C PRO A 12 9.13 3.97 3.59
N PRO A 13 8.99 2.93 4.44
CA PRO A 13 7.72 2.64 5.11
C PRO A 13 7.19 3.84 5.92
N THR A 14 5.87 3.90 6.13
CA THR A 14 5.28 4.78 7.16
C THR A 14 5.64 4.28 8.55
N TRP A 15 5.61 5.16 9.55
CA TRP A 15 6.00 4.83 10.92
C TRP A 15 5.20 3.68 11.56
N ASP A 16 3.98 3.43 11.10
CA ASP A 16 3.05 2.40 11.58
C ASP A 16 3.14 1.07 10.83
N HIS A 17 4.01 0.95 9.82
CA HIS A 17 4.18 -0.27 9.04
C HIS A 17 4.97 -1.33 9.82
N SER A 18 4.48 -2.58 9.85
CA SER A 18 5.04 -3.67 10.66
C SER A 18 6.49 -4.06 10.33
N SER A 19 7.03 -3.65 9.17
CA SER A 19 8.46 -3.81 8.87
C SER A 19 9.37 -3.09 9.88
N LEU A 20 8.84 -2.08 10.58
CA LEU A 20 9.56 -1.30 11.58
C LEU A 20 9.44 -1.91 12.99
N ASP A 21 8.60 -2.93 13.23
CA ASP A 21 8.40 -3.51 14.57
C ASP A 21 9.68 -4.03 15.22
N GLN A 22 10.65 -4.47 14.41
CA GLN A 22 11.95 -4.96 14.88
C GLN A 22 13.00 -3.85 15.00
N ILE A 23 12.64 -2.61 14.68
CA ILE A 23 13.49 -1.43 14.71
C ILE A 23 12.90 -0.51 15.77
N GLU A 24 13.57 -0.41 16.92
CA GLU A 24 13.22 0.57 17.95
C GLU A 24 13.60 1.98 17.45
N LEU A 25 12.71 2.60 16.68
CA LEU A 25 12.88 3.98 16.22
C LEU A 25 12.72 4.94 17.39
N THR A 26 13.63 5.90 17.50
CA THR A 26 13.43 7.08 18.35
C THR A 26 12.41 8.02 17.69
N ASP A 27 11.77 8.89 18.47
CA ASP A 27 10.85 9.91 17.95
C ASP A 27 11.47 10.70 16.79
N SER A 28 12.72 11.13 16.94
CA SER A 28 13.47 11.85 15.91
C SER A 28 13.74 11.04 14.63
N GLN A 29 13.84 9.71 14.73
CA GLN A 29 13.98 8.84 13.56
C GLN A 29 12.64 8.64 12.87
N GLY A 30 11.54 8.57 13.62
CA GLY A 30 10.19 8.59 13.07
C GLY A 30 9.88 9.88 12.32
N GLU A 31 10.17 11.03 12.93
CA GLU A 31 10.04 12.34 12.29
C GLU A 31 10.88 12.43 11.00
N TRP A 32 12.11 11.94 11.04
CA TRP A 32 12.98 11.90 9.86
C TRP A 32 12.40 11.05 8.73
N LEU A 33 11.76 9.91 9.03
CA LEU A 33 11.10 9.07 8.01
C LEU A 33 9.95 9.82 7.34
N GLU A 34 9.13 10.52 8.10
CA GLU A 34 8.00 11.29 7.56
C GLU A 34 8.49 12.47 6.72
N GLU A 35 9.46 13.26 7.22
CA GLU A 35 10.10 14.32 6.43
C GLU A 35 10.72 13.77 5.14
N ARG A 36 11.35 12.60 5.20
CA ARG A 36 11.92 11.93 4.04
C ARG A 36 10.85 11.55 3.03
N ARG A 37 9.69 11.03 3.47
CA ARG A 37 8.55 10.72 2.61
C ARG A 37 8.03 11.98 1.92
N GLU A 38 7.80 13.05 2.68
CA GLU A 38 7.32 14.32 2.12
C GLU A 38 8.32 14.92 1.12
N SER A 39 9.62 14.86 1.39
CA SER A 39 10.65 15.31 0.44
C SER A 39 10.73 14.50 -0.86
N LEU A 40 10.19 13.28 -0.86
CA LEU A 40 10.16 12.37 -2.00
C LEU A 40 8.84 12.42 -2.76
N ARG A 41 7.79 13.03 -2.18
CA ARG A 41 6.56 13.31 -2.91
C ARG A 41 6.87 14.30 -4.03
N GLY A 42 6.34 14.01 -5.22
CA GLY A 42 6.44 14.90 -6.35
C GLY A 42 5.71 16.22 -6.10
N GLU A 43 5.88 17.19 -7.00
CA GLU A 43 5.22 18.50 -6.92
C GLU A 43 3.69 18.45 -7.11
N ASN A 44 3.11 17.28 -7.35
CA ASN A 44 1.68 17.11 -7.57
C ASN A 44 0.96 16.90 -6.23
N ASP A 45 -0.21 17.54 -6.08
CA ASP A 45 -1.04 17.39 -4.88
C ASP A 45 -1.55 15.95 -4.71
N ALA A 46 -1.78 15.25 -5.82
CA ALA A 46 -2.21 13.85 -5.83
C ALA A 46 -1.01 12.88 -5.85
N ALA A 47 -1.01 11.94 -4.91
CA ALA A 47 0.09 11.00 -4.66
C ALA A 47 0.04 9.73 -5.54
N HIS A 48 -0.01 9.91 -6.86
CA HIS A 48 0.07 8.79 -7.81
C HIS A 48 1.48 8.20 -7.85
N GLN A 49 1.60 6.88 -7.67
CA GLN A 49 2.93 6.24 -7.65
C GLN A 49 2.94 4.82 -8.24
N MET A 50 4.12 4.39 -8.67
CA MET A 50 4.39 3.04 -9.13
C MET A 50 5.46 2.38 -8.26
N GLY A 51 5.16 1.20 -7.71
CA GLY A 51 6.07 0.50 -6.79
C GLY A 51 6.11 1.11 -5.39
N SER A 52 7.17 0.77 -4.64
CA SER A 52 7.51 1.34 -3.33
C SER A 52 6.59 0.95 -2.17
N TYR A 53 6.76 1.63 -1.03
CA TYR A 53 5.80 1.57 0.07
C TYR A 53 4.58 2.46 -0.22
N PRO A 54 3.37 2.03 0.16
CA PRO A 54 2.16 2.81 -0.06
C PRO A 54 2.20 4.14 0.71
N SER A 55 1.48 5.14 0.21
CA SER A 55 0.96 6.21 1.07
C SER A 55 -0.38 5.73 1.61
N ALA A 56 -0.34 4.93 2.68
CA ALA A 56 -1.56 4.38 3.27
C ALA A 56 -2.44 5.49 3.87
N VAL A 57 -3.74 5.40 3.64
CA VAL A 57 -4.76 6.30 4.22
C VAL A 57 -5.25 5.75 5.56
N GLN A 58 -5.33 4.43 5.67
CA GLN A 58 -5.76 3.70 6.87
C GLN A 58 -4.61 2.82 7.37
N SER A 59 -4.65 1.50 7.17
CA SER A 59 -3.57 0.60 7.60
C SER A 59 -2.44 0.55 6.59
N ALA A 60 -1.20 0.62 7.08
CA ALA A 60 -0.01 0.45 6.26
C ALA A 60 0.26 -1.02 5.83
N ASP A 61 -0.25 -2.02 6.57
CA ASP A 61 0.06 -3.46 6.38
C ASP A 61 -0.82 -4.14 5.30
N MET A 62 -0.93 -3.52 4.13
CA MET A 62 -1.75 -4.02 3.02
C MET A 62 -1.25 -5.34 2.43
N GLU A 63 0.02 -5.70 2.62
CA GLU A 63 0.59 -6.99 2.24
C GLU A 63 -0.11 -8.15 2.95
N LEU A 64 -0.39 -7.99 4.24
CA LEU A 64 -1.12 -8.98 5.02
C LEU A 64 -2.57 -9.06 4.54
N GLU A 65 -3.21 -7.91 4.31
CA GLU A 65 -4.57 -7.87 3.78
C GLU A 65 -4.69 -8.59 2.43
N CYS A 66 -3.79 -8.28 1.49
CA CYS A 66 -3.73 -8.96 0.19
C CYS A 66 -3.56 -10.47 0.36
N GLN A 67 -2.64 -10.88 1.24
CA GLN A 67 -2.37 -12.30 1.47
C GLN A 67 -3.58 -13.04 2.03
N LEU A 68 -4.26 -12.49 3.02
CA LEU A 68 -5.43 -13.14 3.62
C LEU A 68 -6.64 -13.11 2.67
N ALA A 69 -6.94 -11.95 2.08
CA ALA A 69 -8.12 -11.79 1.23
C ALA A 69 -8.03 -12.59 -0.08
N SER A 70 -6.86 -12.62 -0.72
CA SER A 70 -6.62 -13.46 -1.91
C SER A 70 -6.69 -14.96 -1.63
N ASN A 71 -6.58 -15.37 -0.35
CA ASN A 71 -6.78 -16.74 0.11
C ASN A 71 -8.20 -16.97 0.68
N GLY A 72 -9.14 -16.05 0.40
CA GLY A 72 -10.56 -16.22 0.65
C GLY A 72 -11.01 -15.87 2.08
N LEU A 73 -10.22 -15.09 2.83
CA LEU A 73 -10.67 -14.56 4.12
C LEU A 73 -11.40 -13.22 3.88
N TYR A 74 -12.53 -13.04 4.56
CA TYR A 74 -13.28 -11.79 4.48
C TYR A 74 -12.70 -10.76 5.46
N LEU A 75 -12.17 -9.66 4.93
CA LEU A 75 -11.57 -8.57 5.70
C LEU A 75 -12.39 -7.27 5.65
N GLY A 76 -13.69 -7.35 5.33
CA GLY A 76 -14.58 -6.18 5.42
C GLY A 76 -14.88 -5.76 6.86
N ASP A 77 -14.43 -6.55 7.84
CA ASP A 77 -14.39 -6.23 9.26
C ASP A 77 -13.20 -6.95 9.92
N SER A 78 -13.07 -6.81 11.24
CA SER A 78 -11.95 -7.39 12.01
C SER A 78 -12.04 -8.90 12.22
N THR A 79 -13.16 -9.56 11.87
CA THR A 79 -13.37 -10.97 12.20
C THR A 79 -12.46 -11.90 11.41
N GLY A 80 -12.16 -11.57 10.15
CA GLY A 80 -11.31 -12.38 9.29
C GLY A 80 -9.89 -12.58 9.82
N TYR A 81 -9.38 -11.63 10.62
CA TYR A 81 -8.06 -11.73 11.26
C TYR A 81 -7.99 -12.79 12.37
N ASN A 82 -9.13 -13.30 12.84
CA ASN A 82 -9.19 -14.37 13.83
C ASN A 82 -9.33 -15.77 13.20
N ASP A 83 -9.37 -15.88 11.87
CA ASP A 83 -9.45 -17.18 11.19
C ASP A 83 -8.19 -18.01 11.51
N PRO A 84 -8.31 -19.29 11.90
CA PRO A 84 -7.16 -20.14 12.22
C PRO A 84 -6.10 -20.23 11.11
N ARG A 85 -6.50 -20.01 9.84
CA ARG A 85 -5.59 -20.01 8.69
C ARG A 85 -4.64 -18.81 8.68
N VAL A 86 -4.93 -17.74 9.41
CA VAL A 86 -4.10 -16.52 9.45
C VAL A 86 -2.67 -16.84 9.88
N ALA A 87 -2.49 -17.72 10.87
CA ALA A 87 -1.16 -18.10 11.37
C ALA A 87 -0.27 -18.69 10.27
N GLU A 88 -0.82 -19.52 9.39
CA GLU A 88 -0.11 -20.12 8.27
C GLU A 88 0.04 -19.15 7.10
N LEU A 89 -1.02 -18.39 6.79
CA LEU A 89 -1.05 -17.48 5.64
C LEU A 89 -0.14 -16.27 5.80
N LYS A 90 0.04 -15.74 7.03
CA LYS A 90 0.83 -14.52 7.29
C LYS A 90 2.27 -14.61 6.75
N ALA A 91 2.85 -15.82 6.69
CA ALA A 91 4.19 -16.04 6.15
C ALA A 91 4.33 -15.64 4.67
N GLY A 92 3.22 -15.58 3.92
CA GLY A 92 3.21 -15.17 2.52
C GLY A 92 3.00 -13.66 2.30
N ALA A 93 2.73 -12.87 3.34
CA ALA A 93 2.57 -11.42 3.21
C ALA A 93 3.83 -10.73 2.62
N PRO A 94 5.06 -11.08 3.02
CA PRO A 94 6.27 -10.46 2.48
C PRO A 94 6.53 -10.71 0.97
N ASP A 95 5.74 -11.55 0.30
CA ASP A 95 5.84 -11.75 -1.16
C ASP A 95 5.13 -10.65 -1.97
N TRP A 96 4.25 -9.87 -1.33
CA TRP A 96 3.44 -8.86 -2.00
C TRP A 96 4.24 -7.58 -2.24
N ARG A 97 4.04 -6.98 -3.41
CA ARG A 97 4.65 -5.72 -3.82
C ARG A 97 3.56 -4.80 -4.33
N LEU A 98 3.61 -3.54 -3.92
CA LEU A 98 2.79 -2.50 -4.53
C LEU A 98 3.20 -2.39 -6.00
N LEU A 99 2.23 -2.48 -6.90
CA LEU A 99 2.43 -2.26 -8.33
C LEU A 99 2.11 -0.81 -8.67
N LEU A 100 0.97 -0.33 -8.20
CA LEU A 100 0.40 0.97 -8.56
C LEU A 100 -0.45 1.50 -7.41
N GLN A 101 -0.35 2.79 -7.15
CA GLN A 101 -1.31 3.53 -6.33
C GLN A 101 -1.86 4.70 -7.15
N VAL A 102 -3.17 4.87 -7.10
CA VAL A 102 -3.88 5.97 -7.75
C VAL A 102 -4.66 6.72 -6.69
N ASP A 103 -4.32 7.99 -6.53
CA ASP A 103 -4.96 8.89 -5.59
C ASP A 103 -6.29 9.43 -6.15
N SER A 104 -7.13 9.99 -5.28
CA SER A 104 -8.14 10.93 -5.70
C SER A 104 -7.45 12.17 -6.25
N ASP A 105 -7.97 12.70 -7.35
CA ASP A 105 -7.33 13.76 -8.11
C ASP A 105 -8.41 14.56 -8.85
N ASP A 106 -8.74 15.74 -8.31
CA ASP A 106 -9.76 16.63 -8.87
C ASP A 106 -9.39 17.12 -10.28
N ASP A 107 -8.09 17.29 -10.56
CA ASP A 107 -7.59 17.72 -11.86
C ASP A 107 -7.81 16.67 -12.96
N LEU A 108 -7.90 15.40 -12.56
CA LEU A 108 -8.22 14.26 -13.43
C LEU A 108 -9.67 13.77 -13.28
N GLY A 109 -10.43 14.33 -12.34
CA GLY A 109 -11.80 13.92 -12.02
C GLY A 109 -11.89 12.53 -11.37
N LEU A 110 -10.87 12.14 -10.61
CA LEU A 110 -10.80 10.88 -9.88
C LEU A 110 -11.25 11.08 -8.42
N MET A 111 -12.21 10.27 -7.96
CA MET A 111 -12.70 10.30 -6.58
C MET A 111 -12.93 8.88 -6.08
N TRP A 112 -12.22 8.49 -5.02
CA TRP A 112 -12.29 7.16 -4.44
C TRP A 112 -12.93 7.22 -3.04
N GLY A 113 -14.25 7.04 -2.96
CA GLY A 113 -14.96 7.16 -1.68
C GLY A 113 -14.92 8.60 -1.15
N ASP A 114 -14.44 8.77 0.07
CA ASP A 114 -14.19 10.09 0.69
C ASP A 114 -12.70 10.46 0.55
N VAL A 115 -12.33 10.94 -0.65
CA VAL A 115 -10.97 11.40 -1.00
C VAL A 115 -9.91 10.33 -0.67
N GLY A 116 -10.20 9.08 -1.03
CA GLY A 116 -9.33 7.94 -0.78
C GLY A 116 -8.35 7.63 -1.90
N MET A 117 -7.80 6.42 -1.85
CA MET A 117 -6.81 5.90 -2.79
C MET A 117 -7.08 4.44 -3.12
N VAL A 118 -6.77 4.04 -4.36
CA VAL A 118 -6.75 2.63 -4.77
C VAL A 118 -5.32 2.14 -4.95
N TYR A 119 -5.06 0.94 -4.45
CA TYR A 119 -3.75 0.31 -4.44
C TYR A 119 -3.84 -1.05 -5.14
N PHE A 120 -2.99 -1.27 -6.13
CA PHE A 120 -2.87 -2.55 -6.83
C PHE A 120 -1.60 -3.24 -6.37
N TRP A 121 -1.74 -4.46 -5.90
CA TRP A 121 -0.69 -5.30 -5.37
C TRP A 121 -0.53 -6.56 -6.21
N VAL A 122 0.68 -7.11 -6.22
CA VAL A 122 0.98 -8.37 -6.93
C VAL A 122 2.06 -9.12 -6.17
N ARG A 123 2.06 -10.45 -6.25
CA ARG A 123 3.17 -11.24 -5.71
C ARG A 123 4.40 -11.05 -6.59
N GLU A 124 5.57 -10.94 -5.96
CA GLU A 124 6.82 -10.66 -6.67
C GLU A 124 7.11 -11.67 -7.79
N GLN A 125 6.86 -12.96 -7.53
CA GLN A 125 7.06 -14.02 -8.52
C GLN A 125 6.16 -13.85 -9.76
N ASP A 126 4.93 -13.37 -9.58
CA ASP A 126 3.93 -13.21 -10.63
C ASP A 126 4.30 -11.96 -11.47
N ALA A 127 4.73 -10.88 -10.82
CA ALA A 127 5.28 -9.71 -11.51
C ALA A 127 6.53 -10.06 -12.35
N ARG A 128 7.43 -10.90 -11.81
CA ARG A 128 8.65 -11.35 -12.53
C ARG A 128 8.33 -12.23 -13.73
N SER A 129 7.24 -12.99 -13.71
CA SER A 129 6.78 -13.80 -14.84
C SER A 129 5.92 -12.99 -15.83
N GLY A 130 5.60 -11.73 -15.51
CA GLY A 130 4.71 -10.88 -16.30
C GLY A 130 3.24 -11.26 -16.18
N ASP A 131 2.88 -12.06 -15.18
CA ASP A 131 1.50 -12.44 -14.89
C ASP A 131 0.88 -11.49 -13.87
N PHE A 132 0.03 -10.58 -14.36
CA PHE A 132 -0.74 -9.67 -13.51
C PHE A 132 -2.20 -10.12 -13.33
N SER A 133 -2.56 -11.33 -13.76
CA SER A 133 -3.93 -11.86 -13.61
C SER A 133 -4.31 -12.12 -12.14
N ARG A 134 -3.30 -12.18 -11.26
CA ARG A 134 -3.41 -12.42 -9.83
C ARG A 134 -3.19 -11.18 -8.97
N SER A 135 -3.25 -9.99 -9.56
CA SER A 135 -3.18 -8.75 -8.80
C SER A 135 -4.38 -8.59 -7.87
N TRP A 136 -4.16 -7.95 -6.73
CA TRP A 136 -5.18 -7.64 -5.74
C TRP A 136 -5.34 -6.13 -5.58
N MET A 137 -6.58 -5.66 -5.51
CA MET A 137 -6.88 -4.24 -5.34
C MET A 137 -7.39 -3.99 -3.91
N ILE A 138 -6.83 -2.98 -3.26
CA ILE A 138 -7.34 -2.44 -1.99
C ILE A 138 -7.80 -1.00 -2.24
N LEU A 139 -8.91 -0.61 -1.61
CA LEU A 139 -9.39 0.76 -1.52
C LEU A 139 -9.33 1.17 -0.06
N GLN A 140 -8.69 2.29 0.24
CA GLN A 140 -8.79 2.97 1.54
C GLN A 140 -9.32 4.39 1.31
N CYS A 141 -10.16 4.88 2.21
CA CYS A 141 -10.65 6.26 2.20
C CYS A 141 -10.82 6.79 3.63
N HIS A 142 -11.05 8.09 3.75
CA HIS A 142 -11.27 8.75 5.04
C HIS A 142 -12.64 8.43 5.66
#